data_AF-A0A6P7FGD2-F1
#
_entry.id   AF-A0A6P7FGD2-F1
#
_cell.length_a   1.000
_cell.length_b   1.000
_cell.length_c   1.000
_cell.angle_alpha   90.00
_cell.angle_beta   90.00
_cell.angle_gamma   90.00
#
_symmetry.space_group_name_H-M   'P 1'
#
loop_
_entity.id
_entity.type
_entity.pdbx_description
1 polymer ?
#
loop_
_entity_poly.entity_id
_entity_poly.type
_entity_poly.pdbx_seq_one_letter_code
_entity_poly.pdbx_strand_id
1 'polypeptide(L)'
;MKRKPTAGGQETEKKDSSSWPLYSLVSTVAAACYFNGLNGDFVHDDIPAVTLNKDVLAINSLIHVFKNDFWGTPMSDLYSHKSYRPFTILTFRRLPRRGLRCDE
;
A
#
# COMPACT_ATOMS: atom_id res chain seq x y z
N MET A 1 22.44 41.65 -59.93
CA MET A 1 21.60 41.47 -58.72
C MET A 1 22.08 40.22 -57.97
N LYS A 2 23.11 40.32 -57.11
CA LYS A 2 23.59 39.16 -56.33
C LYS A 2 22.68 38.98 -55.11
N ARG A 3 21.93 37.89 -55.06
CA ARG A 3 21.13 37.51 -53.86
C ARG A 3 22.09 36.94 -52.82
N LYS A 4 22.21 37.61 -51.66
CA LYS A 4 22.81 37.01 -50.44
C LYS A 4 21.87 35.88 -49.98
N PRO A 5 22.38 34.68 -49.64
CA PRO A 5 21.61 33.75 -48.85
C PRO A 5 21.64 34.22 -47.39
N THR A 6 20.46 34.42 -46.84
CA THR A 6 20.20 34.75 -45.44
C THR A 6 20.67 33.59 -44.56
N ALA A 7 21.45 33.91 -43.51
CA ALA A 7 21.92 32.95 -42.53
C ALA A 7 20.74 32.19 -41.92
N GLY A 8 20.84 30.86 -41.90
CA GLY A 8 19.85 29.98 -41.29
C GLY A 8 19.68 30.32 -39.82
N GLY A 9 18.42 30.46 -39.40
CA GLY A 9 18.06 30.48 -37.99
C GLY A 9 18.45 29.15 -37.38
N GLN A 10 19.30 29.19 -36.35
CA GLN A 10 19.58 28.03 -35.52
C GLN A 10 18.33 27.74 -34.70
N GLU A 11 17.62 26.69 -35.07
CA GLU A 11 16.57 26.08 -34.26
C GLU A 11 17.25 25.52 -33.01
N THR A 12 16.99 26.13 -31.86
CA THR A 12 17.56 25.69 -30.59
C THR A 12 16.85 24.41 -30.18
N GLU A 13 17.51 23.28 -30.45
CA GLU A 13 17.07 21.95 -30.05
C GLU A 13 16.97 21.90 -28.51
N LYS A 14 15.76 22.07 -27.97
CA LYS A 14 15.48 21.88 -26.54
C LYS A 14 15.62 20.40 -26.24
N LYS A 15 16.77 20.00 -25.72
CA LYS A 15 16.99 18.66 -25.19
C LYS A 15 16.11 18.49 -23.94
N ASP A 16 15.00 17.76 -24.08
CA ASP A 16 14.14 17.45 -22.95
C ASP A 16 14.96 16.72 -21.86
N SER A 17 15.04 17.33 -20.69
CA SER A 17 15.75 16.79 -19.54
C SER A 17 14.99 15.58 -18.98
N SER A 18 15.68 14.44 -18.88
CA SER A 18 15.08 13.21 -18.35
C SER A 18 14.53 13.45 -16.94
N SER A 19 13.24 13.17 -16.73
CA SER A 19 12.56 13.33 -15.44
C SER A 19 12.87 12.19 -14.44
N TRP A 20 13.63 11.18 -14.85
CA TRP A 20 14.01 10.03 -14.02
C TRP A 20 14.66 10.39 -12.67
N PRO A 21 15.57 11.39 -12.59
CA PRO A 21 16.18 11.78 -11.32
C PRO A 21 15.16 12.36 -10.34
N LEU A 22 14.14 13.07 -10.83
CA LEU A 22 13.06 13.62 -9.99
C LEU A 22 12.23 12.47 -9.40
N TYR A 23 11.83 11.51 -10.21
CA TYR A 23 11.10 10.33 -9.71
C TYR A 23 11.94 9.54 -8.70
N SER A 24 13.22 9.32 -8.98
CA SER A 24 14.12 8.63 -8.07
C SER A 24 14.27 9.37 -6.73
N LEU A 25 14.39 10.70 -6.75
CA LEU A 25 14.48 11.51 -5.54
C LEU A 25 13.20 11.37 -4.69
N VAL A 26 12.03 11.52 -5.32
CA VAL A 26 10.73 11.41 -4.65
C VAL A 26 10.55 10.02 -4.04
N SER A 27 10.88 8.96 -4.78
CA SER A 27 10.80 7.58 -4.27
C SER A 27 11.72 7.35 -3.08
N THR A 28 12.97 7.83 -3.11
CA THR A 28 13.92 7.68 -2.00
C THR A 28 13.46 8.43 -0.75
N VAL A 29 13.00 9.68 -0.90
CA VAL A 29 12.50 10.46 0.24
C VAL A 29 11.27 9.79 0.86
N ALA A 30 10.32 9.32 0.04
CA ALA A 30 9.15 8.61 0.53
C ALA A 30 9.54 7.32 1.30
N ALA A 31 10.48 6.53 0.75
CA ALA A 31 10.97 5.32 1.41
C ALA A 31 11.69 5.63 2.73
N ALA A 32 12.52 6.68 2.78
CA ALA A 32 13.23 7.10 3.98
C ALA A 32 12.27 7.53 5.10
N CYS A 33 11.23 8.31 4.77
CA CYS A 33 10.19 8.69 5.72
C CYS A 33 9.43 7.46 6.26
N TYR A 34 9.12 6.50 5.40
CA TYR A 34 8.41 5.28 5.80
C TYR A 34 9.29 4.32 6.63
N PHE A 35 10.61 4.37 6.47
CA PHE A 35 11.55 3.47 7.15
C PHE A 35 11.41 3.53 8.69
N ASN A 36 11.09 4.70 9.23
CA ASN A 36 10.85 4.89 10.66
C ASN A 36 9.61 4.14 11.19
N GLY A 37 8.65 3.81 10.31
CA GLY A 37 7.42 3.10 10.66
C GLY A 37 7.49 1.58 10.55
N LEU A 38 8.59 1.02 10.03
CA LEU A 38 8.70 -0.43 9.79
C LEU A 38 8.70 -1.27 11.07
N ASN A 39 9.14 -0.69 12.19
CA ASN A 39 9.16 -1.34 13.51
C ASN A 39 8.10 -0.75 14.45
N GLY A 40 7.02 -0.20 13.91
CA GLY A 40 5.90 0.31 14.71
C GLY A 40 5.01 -0.80 15.26
N ASP A 41 4.36 -0.52 16.39
CA ASP A 41 3.33 -1.37 16.97
C ASP A 41 1.97 -1.20 16.26
N PHE A 42 1.03 -2.11 16.55
CA PHE A 42 -0.33 -1.99 16.03
C PHE A 42 -1.04 -0.78 16.60
N VAL A 43 -1.66 -0.03 15.68
CA VAL A 43 -2.54 1.08 16.05
C VAL A 43 -4.00 0.62 16.08
N HIS A 44 -4.90 1.53 16.43
CA HIS A 44 -6.30 1.24 16.77
C HIS A 44 -7.03 0.26 15.84
N ASP A 45 -6.90 0.41 14.52
CA ASP A 45 -7.60 -0.45 13.55
C ASP A 45 -6.85 -1.77 13.29
N ASP A 46 -5.55 -1.81 13.49
CA ASP A 46 -4.77 -3.01 13.22
C ASP A 46 -5.01 -4.09 14.28
N ILE A 47 -5.21 -3.67 15.53
CA ILE A 47 -5.46 -4.56 16.67
C ILE A 47 -6.66 -5.50 16.38
N PRO A 48 -7.90 -5.00 16.21
CA PRO A 48 -9.04 -5.88 15.98
C PRO A 48 -8.92 -6.66 14.65
N ALA A 49 -8.32 -6.08 13.61
CA ALA A 49 -8.20 -6.73 12.31
C ALA A 49 -7.16 -7.86 12.27
N VAL A 50 -6.04 -7.74 12.99
CA VAL A 50 -4.90 -8.67 12.88
C VAL A 50 -4.76 -9.57 14.11
N THR A 51 -4.97 -9.03 15.30
CA THR A 51 -4.75 -9.78 16.56
C THR A 51 -6.01 -10.49 17.04
N LEU A 52 -7.21 -9.95 16.77
CA LEU A 52 -8.48 -10.50 17.27
C LEU A 52 -9.34 -11.20 16.20
N ASN A 53 -9.15 -10.89 14.92
CA ASN A 53 -9.95 -11.48 13.85
C ASN A 53 -9.68 -12.99 13.70
N LYS A 54 -10.70 -13.81 13.96
CA LYS A 54 -10.65 -15.29 13.88
C LYS A 54 -10.32 -15.82 12.49
N ASP A 55 -10.64 -15.08 11.43
CA ASP A 55 -10.32 -15.44 10.05
C ASP A 55 -8.83 -15.25 9.77
N VAL A 56 -8.22 -14.22 10.36
CA VAL A 56 -6.78 -13.91 10.29
C VAL A 56 -5.96 -14.82 11.21
N LEU A 57 -6.51 -15.22 12.36
CA LEU A 57 -5.90 -16.15 13.32
C LEU A 57 -5.91 -17.62 12.88
N ALA A 58 -6.52 -17.90 11.74
CA ALA A 58 -6.75 -19.25 11.27
C ALA A 58 -7.58 -20.16 12.19
N ILE A 59 -8.34 -19.56 13.12
CA ILE A 59 -9.29 -20.25 13.99
C ILE A 59 -10.52 -20.69 13.18
N ASN A 60 -11.02 -19.79 12.32
CA ASN A 60 -12.10 -20.12 11.40
C ASN A 60 -11.57 -20.80 10.12
N SER A 61 -12.42 -21.61 9.48
CA SER A 61 -12.12 -22.17 8.16
C SER A 61 -12.02 -21.08 7.10
N LEU A 62 -11.28 -21.34 6.02
CA LEU A 62 -11.06 -20.36 4.95
C LEU A 62 -12.35 -19.87 4.28
N ILE A 63 -13.43 -20.66 4.34
CA ILE A 63 -14.72 -20.28 3.76
C ILE A 63 -15.29 -19.03 4.46
N HIS A 64 -15.03 -18.87 5.76
CA HIS A 64 -15.52 -17.72 6.52
C HIS A 64 -14.89 -16.40 6.05
N VAL A 65 -13.66 -16.42 5.51
CA VAL A 65 -13.01 -15.24 4.92
C VAL A 65 -13.85 -14.62 3.80
N PHE A 66 -14.65 -15.44 3.09
CA PHE A 66 -15.51 -14.98 2.01
C PHE A 66 -16.94 -14.65 2.46
N LYS A 67 -17.29 -14.93 3.72
CA LYS A 67 -18.62 -14.70 4.30
C LYS A 67 -18.65 -13.59 5.35
N ASN A 68 -17.50 -13.26 5.91
CA ASN A 68 -17.34 -12.23 6.92
C ASN A 68 -16.84 -10.92 6.30
N ASP A 69 -17.00 -9.82 7.04
CA ASP A 69 -16.37 -8.54 6.72
C ASP A 69 -14.90 -8.50 7.18
N PHE A 70 -14.25 -7.35 6.97
CA PHE A 70 -12.85 -7.13 7.31
C PHE A 70 -12.53 -7.35 8.80
N TRP A 71 -13.50 -7.20 9.69
CA TRP A 71 -13.31 -7.32 11.13
C TRP A 71 -13.59 -8.75 11.64
N GLY A 72 -14.08 -9.64 10.75
CA GLY A 72 -14.42 -11.03 11.09
C GLY A 72 -15.88 -11.20 11.52
N THR A 73 -16.73 -10.19 11.31
CA THR A 73 -18.17 -10.27 11.58
C THR A 73 -18.90 -10.81 10.36
N PRO A 74 -19.87 -11.74 10.50
CA PRO A 74 -20.65 -12.22 9.36
C PRO A 74 -21.29 -11.09 8.58
N MET A 75 -21.15 -11.10 7.25
CA MET A 75 -21.66 -10.03 6.39
C MET A 75 -23.19 -9.93 6.41
N SER A 76 -23.89 -10.96 6.87
CA SER A 76 -25.34 -10.96 7.10
C SER A 76 -25.76 -10.22 8.37
N ASP A 77 -24.84 -9.96 9.30
CA ASP A 77 -25.12 -9.28 10.56
C ASP A 77 -25.46 -7.79 10.32
N LEU A 78 -26.32 -7.23 11.19
CA LEU A 78 -26.66 -5.81 11.22
C LEU A 78 -25.50 -4.96 11.76
N TYR A 79 -24.68 -5.53 12.63
CA TYR A 79 -23.48 -4.87 13.18
C TYR A 79 -22.25 -5.00 12.29
N SER A 80 -22.35 -5.69 11.16
CA SER A 80 -21.26 -5.75 10.18
C SER A 80 -21.00 -4.37 9.60
N HIS A 81 -19.72 -4.00 9.50
CA HIS A 81 -19.30 -2.76 8.84
C HIS A 81 -19.38 -2.87 7.30
N LYS A 82 -19.78 -4.04 6.78
CA LYS A 82 -19.93 -4.35 5.33
C LYS A 82 -18.66 -4.10 4.50
N SER A 83 -17.50 -4.05 5.15
CA SER A 83 -16.19 -3.87 4.53
C SER A 83 -15.68 -5.21 3.98
N TYR A 84 -16.01 -5.54 2.73
CA TYR A 84 -15.58 -6.80 2.11
C TYR A 84 -14.14 -6.72 1.60
N ARG A 85 -13.20 -7.43 2.26
CA ARG A 85 -11.75 -7.39 1.92
C ARG A 85 -11.06 -8.77 2.08
N PRO A 86 -11.55 -9.81 1.40
CA PRO A 86 -11.08 -11.18 1.60
C PRO A 86 -9.57 -11.35 1.32
N PHE A 87 -9.02 -10.66 0.32
CA PHE A 87 -7.60 -10.77 -0.03
C PHE A 87 -6.67 -10.18 1.04
N THR A 88 -7.09 -9.08 1.68
CA THR A 88 -6.35 -8.50 2.81
C THR A 88 -6.31 -9.49 3.97
N ILE A 89 -7.46 -10.11 4.31
CA ILE A 89 -7.56 -11.13 5.36
C ILE A 89 -6.71 -12.36 5.05
N LEU A 90 -6.74 -12.86 3.81
CA LEU A 90 -5.87 -13.97 3.37
C LEU A 90 -4.39 -13.62 3.49
N THR A 91 -4.01 -12.38 3.18
CA THR A 91 -2.63 -11.91 3.29
C THR A 91 -2.18 -11.92 4.74
N PHE A 92 -2.96 -11.35 5.65
CA PHE A 92 -2.64 -11.38 7.08
C PHE A 92 -2.65 -12.78 7.67
N ARG A 93 -3.57 -13.66 7.22
CA ARG A 93 -3.62 -15.06 7.64
C ARG A 93 -2.34 -15.83 7.26
N ARG A 94 -1.72 -15.48 6.13
CA ARG A 94 -0.47 -16.11 5.67
C ARG A 94 0.78 -15.47 6.26
N LEU A 95 0.71 -14.22 6.72
CA LEU A 95 1.88 -13.47 7.18
C LEU A 95 2.45 -14.10 8.48
N PRO A 96 3.77 -14.37 8.54
CA PRO A 96 4.41 -14.85 9.76
C PRO A 96 4.25 -13.85 10.90
N ARG A 97 3.61 -14.27 11.98
CA ARG A 97 3.33 -13.46 13.17
C ARG A 97 4.54 -13.35 14.10
N ARG A 98 5.71 -13.01 13.57
CA ARG A 98 6.91 -12.81 14.40
C ARG A 98 6.67 -11.59 15.29
N GLY A 99 6.54 -11.80 16.59
CA GLY A 99 6.46 -10.72 17.58
C GLY A 99 5.06 -10.20 17.91
N LEU A 100 3.97 -10.88 17.53
CA LEU A 100 2.62 -10.56 18.04
C LEU A 100 2.45 -11.02 19.50
N ARG A 101 3.31 -10.54 20.38
CA ARG A 101 3.12 -10.61 21.83
C ARG A 101 2.61 -9.22 22.19
N CYS A 102 1.29 -9.09 22.29
CA CYS A 102 0.74 -8.00 23.07
C CYS A 102 1.14 -8.33 24.51
N ASP A 103 2.09 -7.59 25.07
CA ASP A 103 2.16 -7.52 26.53
C ASP A 103 0.79 -7.01 27.00
N GLU A 104 0.23 -7.75 27.96
CA GLU A 104 -1.11 -7.63 28.51
C GLU A 104 -1.35 -6.30 29.24
#